data_AF-A0A9R0Z131-F1
#
_entry.id   AF-A0A9R0Z131-F1
#
_cell.length_a   1.000
_cell.length_b   1.000
_cell.length_c   1.000
_cell.angle_alpha   90.00
_cell.angle_beta   90.00
_cell.angle_gamma   90.00
#
_symmetry.space_group_name_H-M   'P 1'
#
loop_
_entity.id
_entity.type
_entity.pdbx_description
1 polymer ?
#
loop_
_entity_poly.entity_id
_entity_poly.type
_entity_poly.pdbx_seq_one_letter_code
_entity_poly.pdbx_strand_id
1 'polypeptide(L)'
;MSAENTINDILAQENALSPGDRMNAVGTNMESLTRVELDLAFASEKLLNLEMLVMEIARRATDFEPLTLESGSVSSETAEDAFELDTLYGILDAEVQELDDMISSLQIDAKNVEDKVYDEESGGKVKAKLDAAMASLKQMQDLIADIRKESAKFEKPIEFSSDKAGIAEHGVCENGHVSSVTSMHTEDERRNVLQMLEQSIASELDLEKKLSDSRYAVEELKMKLRLQTEETSFLEELTETNSGRLFEAENASEILLGTSRELINELNTIQVHLTASRSREDDLNSKLERSLMELSSLKLNQEKMQEESKKVETEEAVQNEARSNPELLSLQHQVEELEKHFRESNSQLLLENVSAEVSQEKENVMLTELSTLESIIKNLKADVLRAENRAQNAEVRCMQLTKDNVELSGELSSLKSQGSDKASLLERELSESNAQLEHAKASVAAFAEQQGMLKSTVSDMEHMIEDLKGKVSKSETRALNAESKCALLADTNLELSEELSFLRARVEGLESSLQEANHVKVSTIKDIGLRTKVITELVTKLAMERERLHLQISMLTKKNRILTHRCKGTSVKDGTKLYKNATGKDAELQFTTSAEEIVSDSSSAQNVRRKLQTLSMARWKRREAPERRRMIPPTRARCGP
;
A
#
# COMPACT_ATOMS: atom_id res chain seq x y z
N MET A 1 -14.14 68.39 12.97
CA MET A 1 -15.04 67.56 13.80
C MET A 1 -15.67 66.57 12.87
N SER A 2 -15.25 65.32 13.01
CA SER A 2 -15.19 64.30 11.97
C SER A 2 -16.53 63.59 11.79
N ALA A 3 -16.83 63.27 10.54
CA ALA A 3 -17.85 62.33 10.13
C ALA A 3 -17.28 60.91 10.25
N GLU A 4 -17.56 60.25 11.36
CA GLU A 4 -17.19 58.85 11.61
C GLU A 4 -18.16 58.32 12.66
N ASN A 5 -19.32 57.80 12.21
CA ASN A 5 -20.21 57.02 13.07
C ASN A 5 -21.25 56.19 12.30
N THR A 6 -20.96 55.78 11.06
CA THR A 6 -21.90 54.91 10.31
C THR A 6 -21.21 53.82 9.48
N ILE A 7 -20.07 53.28 9.94
CA ILE A 7 -19.37 52.15 9.28
C ILE A 7 -18.89 51.09 10.29
N ASN A 8 -19.54 50.94 11.44
CA ASN A 8 -19.15 49.89 12.41
C ASN A 8 -20.21 48.81 12.69
N ASP A 9 -21.39 48.88 12.07
CA ASP A 9 -22.45 47.88 12.28
C ASP A 9 -22.69 46.94 11.07
N ILE A 10 -21.82 46.95 10.05
CA ILE A 10 -21.97 46.11 8.84
C ILE A 10 -20.81 45.10 8.65
N LEU A 11 -19.74 45.16 9.47
CA LEU A 11 -18.59 44.24 9.35
C LEU A 11 -18.53 43.12 10.41
N ALA A 12 -19.58 42.95 11.22
CA ALA A 12 -19.66 41.87 12.22
C ALA A 12 -20.56 40.70 11.78
N GLN A 13 -21.05 40.69 10.54
CA GLN A 13 -22.06 39.72 10.09
C GLN A 13 -21.74 39.14 8.71
N GLU A 14 -20.48 38.80 8.45
CA GLU A 14 -20.11 38.11 7.20
C GLU A 14 -18.90 37.17 7.39
N ASN A 15 -18.91 36.35 8.45
CA ASN A 15 -18.07 35.14 8.58
C ASN A 15 -18.73 34.09 9.47
N ALA A 16 -20.06 34.01 9.48
CA ALA A 16 -20.73 32.84 10.03
C ALA A 16 -20.72 31.73 8.97
N LEU A 17 -19.61 31.00 8.89
CA LEU A 17 -19.56 29.72 8.19
C LEU A 17 -20.76 28.87 8.67
N SER A 18 -21.46 28.27 7.71
CA SER A 18 -22.56 27.34 7.99
C SER A 18 -22.10 26.31 9.03
N PRO A 19 -22.94 25.90 9.99
CA PRO A 19 -22.57 24.85 10.96
C PRO A 19 -22.03 23.57 10.30
N GLY A 20 -22.43 23.31 9.05
CA GLY A 20 -21.88 22.21 8.23
C GLY A 20 -20.43 22.40 7.80
N ASP A 21 -19.99 23.64 7.48
CA ASP A 21 -18.60 23.91 7.07
C ASP A 21 -17.63 23.94 8.26
N ARG A 22 -18.11 24.30 9.46
CA ARG A 22 -17.32 24.23 10.70
C ARG A 22 -16.99 22.79 11.10
N MET A 23 -17.94 21.88 10.93
CA MET A 23 -17.73 20.46 11.20
C MET A 23 -16.67 19.84 10.26
N ASN A 24 -16.65 20.28 8.99
CA ASN A 24 -15.69 19.85 7.97
C ASN A 24 -14.29 20.45 8.19
N ALA A 25 -14.19 21.72 8.62
CA ALA A 25 -12.92 22.37 8.94
C ALA A 25 -12.24 21.75 10.19
N VAL A 26 -13.01 21.42 11.22
CA VAL A 26 -12.49 20.72 12.41
C VAL A 26 -12.07 19.29 12.07
N GLY A 27 -12.82 18.60 11.21
CA GLY A 27 -12.47 17.27 10.69
C GLY A 27 -11.15 17.28 9.91
N THR A 28 -10.98 18.22 8.98
CA THR A 28 -9.76 18.36 8.16
C THR A 28 -8.54 18.80 8.97
N ASN A 29 -8.72 19.63 10.00
CA ASN A 29 -7.65 20.01 10.94
C ASN A 29 -7.24 18.84 11.85
N MET A 30 -8.19 18.00 12.27
CA MET A 30 -7.91 16.79 13.03
C MET A 30 -7.18 15.75 12.16
N GLU A 31 -7.59 15.56 10.90
CA GLU A 31 -6.93 14.67 9.95
C GLU A 31 -5.48 15.09 9.65
N SER A 32 -5.26 16.39 9.39
CA SER A 32 -3.91 16.93 9.20
C SER A 32 -3.05 16.80 10.46
N LEU A 33 -3.61 17.00 11.66
CA LEU A 33 -2.91 16.71 12.91
C LEU A 33 -2.58 15.22 13.07
N THR A 34 -3.49 14.30 12.72
CA THR A 34 -3.19 12.86 12.78
C THR A 34 -2.09 12.44 11.81
N ARG A 35 -1.98 13.11 10.65
CA ARG A 35 -0.88 12.91 9.71
C ARG A 35 0.45 13.36 10.32
N VAL A 36 0.48 14.56 10.91
CA VAL A 36 1.66 15.07 11.63
C VAL A 36 2.05 14.13 12.79
N GLU A 37 1.09 13.59 13.54
CA GLU A 37 1.36 12.62 14.63
C GLU A 37 1.95 11.29 14.11
N LEU A 38 1.47 10.78 12.98
CA LEU A 38 2.00 9.56 12.35
C LEU A 38 3.41 9.76 11.80
N ASP A 39 3.63 10.85 11.09
CA ASP A 39 4.94 11.18 10.51
C ASP A 39 5.95 11.51 11.62
N LEU A 40 5.50 12.11 12.72
CA LEU A 40 6.32 12.30 13.94
C LEU A 40 6.71 10.96 14.57
N ALA A 41 5.80 9.98 14.62
CA ALA A 41 6.12 8.64 15.12
C ALA A 41 7.15 7.95 14.22
N PHE A 42 7.00 8.06 12.90
CA PHE A 42 7.98 7.56 11.93
C PHE A 42 9.36 8.23 12.11
N ALA A 43 9.40 9.56 12.21
CA ALA A 43 10.62 10.31 12.45
C ALA A 43 11.29 9.90 13.77
N SER A 44 10.51 9.59 14.81
CA SER A 44 11.04 9.13 16.10
C SER A 44 11.66 7.73 16.04
N GLU A 45 11.10 6.82 15.25
CA GLU A 45 11.68 5.50 15.00
C GLU A 45 12.96 5.61 14.17
N LYS A 46 12.94 6.44 13.12
CA LYS A 46 14.12 6.73 12.31
C LYS A 46 15.25 7.32 13.15
N LEU A 47 14.94 8.25 14.06
CA LEU A 47 15.90 8.84 14.99
C LEU A 47 16.55 7.80 15.92
N LEU A 48 15.75 6.88 16.49
CA LEU A 48 16.26 5.80 17.34
C LEU A 48 17.20 4.87 16.57
N ASN A 49 16.87 4.56 15.31
CA ASN A 49 17.73 3.76 14.44
C ASN A 49 19.05 4.47 14.14
N LEU A 50 19.03 5.80 13.93
CA LEU A 50 20.24 6.58 13.74
C LEU A 50 21.11 6.64 15.01
N GLU A 51 20.50 6.76 16.19
CA GLU A 51 21.24 6.69 17.45
C GLU A 51 21.96 5.33 17.62
N MET A 52 21.31 4.24 17.22
CA MET A 52 21.93 2.91 17.19
C MET A 52 23.09 2.83 16.18
N LEU A 53 22.94 3.43 15.00
CA LEU A 53 23.98 3.49 13.98
C LEU A 53 25.20 4.30 14.47
N VAL A 54 24.98 5.45 15.10
CA VAL A 54 26.05 6.25 15.73
C VAL A 54 26.80 5.43 16.77
N MET A 55 26.09 4.67 17.60
CA MET A 55 26.70 3.80 18.61
C MET A 55 27.57 2.70 17.99
N GLU A 56 27.13 2.10 16.88
CA GLU A 56 27.89 1.09 16.16
C GLU A 56 29.12 1.68 15.46
N ILE A 57 28.98 2.86 14.83
CA ILE A 57 30.10 3.60 14.25
C ILE A 57 31.11 3.96 15.34
N ALA A 58 30.65 4.43 16.50
CA ALA A 58 31.52 4.75 17.64
C ALA A 58 32.29 3.51 18.12
N ARG A 59 31.62 2.36 18.25
CA ARG A 59 32.24 1.08 18.64
C ARG A 59 33.33 0.67 17.64
N ARG A 60 33.04 0.73 16.34
CA ARG A 60 34.01 0.40 15.29
C ARG A 60 35.16 1.40 15.23
N ALA A 61 34.87 2.69 15.39
CA ALA A 61 35.89 3.74 15.43
C ALA A 61 36.83 3.62 16.65
N THR A 62 36.37 3.05 17.77
CA THR A 62 37.24 2.75 18.93
C THR A 62 38.11 1.51 18.75
N ASP A 63 37.65 0.54 17.96
CA ASP A 63 38.44 -0.66 17.60
C ASP A 63 39.49 -0.35 16.51
N PHE A 64 39.33 0.78 15.81
CA PHE A 64 40.24 1.28 14.77
C PHE A 64 41.44 2.04 15.37
N GLU A 65 42.62 1.40 15.43
CA GLU A 65 43.87 2.07 15.84
C GLU A 65 44.41 2.93 14.67
N PRO A 66 44.69 4.24 14.86
CA PRO A 66 45.11 5.12 13.77
C PRO A 66 46.44 4.66 13.16
N LEU A 67 46.45 4.55 11.82
CA LEU A 67 47.62 4.23 11.01
C LEU A 67 48.78 5.20 11.30
N THR A 68 49.67 4.85 12.23
CA THR A 68 51.03 5.40 12.24
C THR A 68 51.79 4.66 11.13
N LEU A 69 51.86 5.31 9.97
CA LEU A 69 52.41 4.75 8.75
C LEU A 69 53.95 4.61 8.84
N GLU A 70 54.43 3.64 9.62
CA GLU A 70 55.80 3.13 9.51
C GLU A 70 55.85 2.14 8.34
N SER A 71 56.04 2.65 7.12
CA SER A 71 56.70 2.01 5.97
C SER A 71 56.63 0.47 5.87
N GLY A 72 55.45 -0.10 6.01
CA GLY A 72 55.16 -1.52 5.91
C GLY A 72 53.74 -1.67 5.37
N SER A 73 53.60 -2.42 4.28
CA SER A 73 52.37 -2.61 3.51
C SER A 73 51.11 -2.69 4.37
N VAL A 74 50.20 -1.73 4.19
CA VAL A 74 48.85 -1.75 4.76
C VAL A 74 48.18 -3.08 4.40
N SER A 75 47.64 -3.80 5.38
CA SER A 75 46.92 -5.06 5.15
C SER A 75 45.63 -4.77 4.38
N SER A 76 45.24 -5.63 3.43
CA SER A 76 43.97 -5.50 2.68
C SER A 76 42.77 -5.38 3.62
N GLU A 77 42.79 -6.15 4.72
CA GLU A 77 41.73 -6.18 5.73
C GLU A 77 41.56 -4.82 6.43
N THR A 78 42.66 -4.15 6.77
CA THR A 78 42.61 -2.80 7.39
C THR A 78 42.15 -1.70 6.42
N ALA A 79 42.31 -1.89 5.11
CA ALA A 79 41.81 -0.95 4.12
C ALA A 79 40.30 -1.16 3.88
N GLU A 80 39.84 -2.42 3.83
CA GLU A 80 38.43 -2.79 3.72
C GLU A 80 37.62 -2.27 4.91
N ASP A 81 38.12 -2.47 6.14
CA ASP A 81 37.44 -1.97 7.35
C ASP A 81 37.37 -0.42 7.38
N ALA A 82 38.37 0.27 6.82
CA ALA A 82 38.37 1.74 6.72
C ALA A 82 37.31 2.24 5.74
N PHE A 83 37.17 1.58 4.58
CA PHE A 83 36.12 1.91 3.60
C PHE A 83 34.73 1.59 4.13
N GLU A 84 34.55 0.51 4.89
CA GLU A 84 33.26 0.19 5.52
C GLU A 84 32.88 1.27 6.54
N LEU A 85 33.83 1.72 7.37
CA LEU A 85 33.59 2.81 8.32
C LEU A 85 33.25 4.14 7.63
N ASP A 86 33.95 4.48 6.55
CA ASP A 86 33.68 5.68 5.73
C ASP A 86 32.29 5.61 5.06
N THR A 87 31.92 4.43 4.55
CA THR A 87 30.59 4.20 3.97
C THR A 87 29.49 4.35 5.02
N LEU A 88 29.67 3.78 6.22
CA LEU A 88 28.71 3.91 7.32
C LEU A 88 28.57 5.37 7.78
N TYR A 89 29.67 6.13 7.79
CA TYR A 89 29.64 7.56 8.07
C TYR A 89 28.85 8.35 7.01
N GLY A 90 29.09 8.07 5.73
CA GLY A 90 28.35 8.69 4.62
C GLY A 90 26.85 8.38 4.66
N ILE A 91 26.47 7.15 5.04
CA ILE A 91 25.06 6.78 5.27
C ILE A 91 24.48 7.56 6.45
N LEU A 92 25.20 7.62 7.58
CA LEU A 92 24.75 8.36 8.75
C LEU A 92 24.50 9.84 8.42
N ASP A 93 25.44 10.52 7.74
CA ASP A 93 25.31 11.93 7.39
C ASP A 93 24.12 12.21 6.46
N ALA A 94 23.94 11.37 5.43
CA ALA A 94 22.83 11.47 4.50
C ALA A 94 21.47 11.27 5.20
N GLU A 95 21.35 10.25 6.06
CA GLU A 95 20.10 9.94 6.75
C GLU A 95 19.75 10.97 7.83
N VAL A 96 20.77 11.51 8.51
CA VAL A 96 20.59 12.63 9.47
C VAL A 96 20.12 13.89 8.74
N GLN A 97 20.66 14.17 7.55
CA GLN A 97 20.21 15.30 6.74
C GLN A 97 18.76 15.13 6.26
N GLU A 98 18.39 13.94 5.79
CA GLU A 98 17.01 13.66 5.39
C GLU A 98 16.02 13.79 6.56
N LEU A 99 16.42 13.32 7.75
CA LEU A 99 15.60 13.44 8.95
C LEU A 99 15.42 14.91 9.40
N ASP A 100 16.47 15.74 9.27
CA ASP A 100 16.41 17.18 9.56
C ASP A 100 15.48 17.92 8.58
N ASP A 101 15.52 17.55 7.30
CA ASP A 101 14.62 18.08 6.27
C ASP A 101 13.16 17.66 6.53
N MET A 102 12.95 16.41 6.94
CA MET A 102 11.63 15.88 7.31
C MET A 102 11.04 16.61 8.53
N ILE A 103 11.84 16.83 9.57
CA ILE A 103 11.40 17.57 10.76
C ILE A 103 11.10 19.02 10.41
N SER A 104 11.89 19.64 9.54
CA SER A 104 11.64 21.00 9.05
C SER A 104 10.30 21.08 8.30
N SER A 105 9.98 20.09 7.47
CA SER A 105 8.68 19.98 6.80
C SER A 105 7.53 19.79 7.81
N LEU A 106 7.70 18.90 8.79
CA LEU A 106 6.68 18.64 9.82
C LEU A 106 6.43 19.85 10.72
N GLN A 107 7.45 20.65 11.01
CA GLN A 107 7.30 21.92 11.72
C GLN A 107 6.48 22.93 10.91
N ILE A 108 6.66 22.99 9.59
CA ILE A 108 5.85 23.83 8.70
C ILE A 108 4.40 23.35 8.69
N ASP A 109 4.17 22.04 8.58
CA ASP A 109 2.82 21.47 8.57
C ASP A 109 2.11 21.62 9.91
N ALA A 110 2.80 21.41 11.03
CA ALA A 110 2.29 21.67 12.36
C ALA A 110 1.90 23.14 12.55
N LYS A 111 2.72 24.08 12.05
CA LYS A 111 2.43 25.50 12.09
C LYS A 111 1.25 25.90 11.19
N ASN A 112 1.11 25.27 10.03
CA ASN A 112 -0.05 25.46 9.15
C ASN A 112 -1.36 24.98 9.82
N VAL A 113 -1.29 23.93 10.64
CA VAL A 113 -2.43 23.49 11.48
C VAL A 113 -2.67 24.47 12.62
N GLU A 114 -1.61 25.01 13.24
CA GLU A 114 -1.70 26.03 14.30
C GLU A 114 -2.44 27.29 13.83
N ASP A 115 -2.07 27.82 12.66
CA ASP A 115 -2.66 29.02 12.06
C ASP A 115 -4.16 28.84 11.75
N LYS A 116 -4.63 27.60 11.54
CA LYS A 116 -6.04 27.25 11.28
C LYS A 116 -6.86 26.97 12.55
N VAL A 117 -6.20 26.76 13.70
CA VAL A 117 -6.85 26.37 14.98
C VAL A 117 -7.19 27.59 15.86
N TYR A 118 -6.73 28.79 15.50
CA TYR A 118 -6.90 30.00 16.32
C TYR A 118 -8.33 30.60 16.38
N ASP A 119 -9.33 29.99 15.75
CA ASP A 119 -10.67 30.59 15.59
C ASP A 119 -11.82 29.91 16.36
N GLU A 120 -11.58 28.86 17.17
CA GLU A 120 -12.68 28.20 17.90
C GLU A 120 -12.43 27.84 19.39
N GLU A 121 -13.44 28.13 20.21
CA GLU A 121 -13.60 27.85 21.64
C GLU A 121 -13.64 26.32 21.97
N SER A 122 -13.61 25.45 20.95
CA SER A 122 -13.55 23.98 21.03
C SER A 122 -12.13 23.40 20.87
N GLY A 123 -11.14 24.23 20.53
CA GLY A 123 -9.78 23.83 20.12
C GLY A 123 -8.83 23.32 21.21
N GLY A 124 -9.25 23.23 22.48
CA GLY A 124 -8.36 22.90 23.60
C GLY A 124 -7.65 21.54 23.48
N LYS A 125 -8.33 20.51 22.94
CA LYS A 125 -7.75 19.17 22.78
C LYS A 125 -6.81 19.07 21.57
N VAL A 126 -7.16 19.71 20.45
CA VAL A 126 -6.36 19.77 19.23
C VAL A 126 -5.10 20.59 19.48
N LYS A 127 -5.25 21.74 20.16
CA LYS A 127 -4.14 22.60 20.58
C LYS A 127 -3.18 21.89 21.53
N ALA A 128 -3.68 21.21 22.57
CA ALA A 128 -2.81 20.48 23.50
C ALA A 128 -2.00 19.36 22.82
N LYS A 129 -2.59 18.68 21.83
CA LYS A 129 -1.90 17.67 21.00
C LYS A 129 -0.88 18.29 20.06
N LEU A 130 -1.22 19.41 19.43
CA LEU A 130 -0.30 20.15 18.57
C LEU A 130 0.89 20.73 19.36
N ASP A 131 0.65 21.28 20.54
CA ASP A 131 1.68 21.76 21.46
C ASP A 131 2.63 20.61 21.88
N ALA A 132 2.08 19.42 22.15
CA ALA A 132 2.86 18.22 22.45
C ALA A 132 3.69 17.77 21.22
N ALA A 133 3.09 17.77 20.03
CA ALA A 133 3.79 17.43 18.79
C ALA A 133 4.94 18.41 18.48
N MET A 134 4.71 19.72 18.66
CA MET A 134 5.74 20.74 18.50
C MET A 134 6.87 20.60 19.54
N ALA A 135 6.54 20.26 20.79
CA ALA A 135 7.55 19.98 21.81
C ALA A 135 8.40 18.75 21.44
N SER A 136 7.79 17.69 20.91
CA SER A 136 8.49 16.50 20.43
C SER A 136 9.36 16.77 19.20
N LEU A 137 8.87 17.55 18.22
CA LEU A 137 9.68 17.97 17.06
C LEU A 137 10.92 18.75 17.48
N LYS A 138 10.78 19.64 18.46
CA LYS A 138 11.92 20.38 19.03
C LYS A 138 12.90 19.47 19.74
N GLN A 139 12.41 18.52 20.53
CA GLN A 139 13.25 17.52 21.19
C GLN A 139 14.05 16.68 20.18
N MET A 140 13.42 16.24 19.09
CA MET A 140 14.13 15.49 18.04
C MET A 140 15.18 16.35 17.33
N GLN A 141 14.91 17.64 17.10
CA GLN A 141 15.87 18.55 16.51
C GLN A 141 17.11 18.74 17.39
N ASP A 142 16.93 18.82 18.72
CA ASP A 142 18.05 18.86 19.67
C ASP A 142 18.86 17.54 19.62
N LEU A 143 18.19 16.38 19.55
CA LEU A 143 18.84 15.08 19.43
C LEU A 143 19.61 14.90 18.11
N ILE A 144 19.09 15.43 17.00
CA ILE A 144 19.80 15.44 15.71
C ILE A 144 21.07 16.31 15.79
N ALA A 145 21.00 17.45 16.47
CA ALA A 145 22.17 18.27 16.72
C ALA A 145 23.22 17.54 17.56
N ASP A 146 22.79 16.75 18.55
CA ASP A 146 23.68 15.89 19.34
C ASP A 146 24.30 14.77 18.48
N ILE A 147 23.52 14.11 17.61
CA ILE A 147 24.02 13.11 16.66
C ILE A 147 25.07 13.74 15.72
N ARG A 148 24.80 14.91 15.14
CA ARG A 148 25.75 15.63 14.28
C ARG A 148 27.04 16.00 15.03
N LYS A 149 26.93 16.34 16.30
CA LYS A 149 28.08 16.66 17.13
C LYS A 149 28.91 15.42 17.46
N GLU A 150 28.27 14.26 17.65
CA GLU A 150 28.96 12.99 17.85
C GLU A 150 29.60 12.52 16.55
N SER A 151 28.90 12.65 15.41
CA SER A 151 29.42 12.28 14.10
C SER A 151 30.67 13.07 13.71
N ALA A 152 30.70 14.37 14.00
CA ALA A 152 31.88 15.21 13.79
C ALA A 152 33.15 14.74 14.54
N LYS A 153 33.03 13.85 15.54
CA LYS A 153 34.20 13.23 16.20
C LYS A 153 34.83 12.10 15.38
N PHE A 154 34.06 11.50 14.46
CA PHE A 154 34.51 10.47 13.53
C PHE A 154 35.08 11.06 12.24
N GLU A 155 34.83 12.35 11.98
CA GLU A 155 35.44 13.13 10.89
C GLU A 155 36.94 13.37 11.16
N LYS A 156 37.74 12.30 11.19
CA LYS A 156 39.18 12.41 11.02
C LYS A 156 39.44 12.38 9.52
N PRO A 157 39.91 13.48 8.90
CA PRO A 157 40.32 13.43 7.51
C PRO A 157 41.40 12.34 7.39
N ILE A 158 41.17 11.38 6.51
CA ILE A 158 42.24 10.50 6.01
C ILE A 158 43.20 11.43 5.25
N GLU A 159 44.13 12.07 5.96
CA GLU A 159 45.23 12.81 5.36
C GLU A 159 46.13 11.80 4.66
N PHE A 160 45.84 11.54 3.39
CA PHE A 160 46.88 11.06 2.48
C PHE A 160 47.97 12.12 2.49
N SER A 161 49.13 11.78 3.06
CA SER A 161 50.30 12.65 2.98
C SER A 161 50.62 12.84 1.49
N SER A 162 50.13 13.92 0.89
CA SER A 162 50.63 14.34 -0.40
C SER A 162 52.07 14.71 -0.14
N ASP A 163 53.00 13.90 -0.64
CA ASP A 163 54.40 14.28 -0.74
C ASP A 163 54.42 15.67 -1.38
N LYS A 164 54.73 16.68 -0.58
CA LYS A 164 55.07 18.01 -1.06
C LYS A 164 56.33 17.81 -1.88
N ALA A 165 56.15 17.68 -3.20
CA ALA A 165 57.21 17.72 -4.18
C ALA A 165 57.97 19.04 -3.99
N GLY A 166 59.05 18.96 -3.24
CA GLY A 166 59.99 20.06 -3.05
C GLY A 166 60.62 20.39 -4.38
N ILE A 167 60.28 21.56 -4.91
CA ILE A 167 61.11 22.27 -5.88
C ILE A 167 62.41 22.61 -5.15
N ALA A 168 63.48 21.89 -5.44
CA ALA A 168 64.84 22.30 -5.11
C ALA A 168 65.78 21.85 -6.23
N GLU A 169 66.57 22.81 -6.66
CA GLU A 169 67.40 22.83 -7.86
C GLU A 169 68.55 21.79 -7.84
N HIS A 170 68.80 21.24 -9.03
CA HIS A 170 70.11 21.05 -9.66
C HIS A 170 71.35 20.85 -8.75
N GLY A 171 71.94 19.65 -8.78
CA GLY A 171 73.30 19.48 -8.24
C GLY A 171 73.89 18.08 -8.22
N VAL A 172 74.61 17.74 -9.29
CA VAL A 172 75.86 16.93 -9.31
C VAL A 172 75.75 15.39 -9.18
N CYS A 173 76.15 14.72 -10.27
CA CYS A 173 76.45 13.29 -10.38
C CYS A 173 77.66 12.86 -9.53
N GLU A 174 77.69 11.61 -9.07
CA GLU A 174 78.79 10.67 -9.42
C GLU A 174 78.51 9.20 -9.04
N ASN A 175 78.64 8.34 -10.06
CA ASN A 175 79.12 6.95 -10.08
C ASN A 175 78.43 5.82 -9.28
N GLY A 176 78.04 4.78 -10.02
CA GLY A 176 78.10 3.40 -9.50
C GLY A 176 77.16 2.37 -10.15
N HIS A 177 77.63 1.75 -11.24
CA HIS A 177 77.31 0.38 -11.68
C HIS A 177 75.87 -0.06 -12.02
N VAL A 178 75.72 -0.34 -13.31
CA VAL A 178 74.83 -1.29 -14.00
C VAL A 178 74.17 -2.37 -13.12
N SER A 179 72.84 -2.37 -13.10
CA SER A 179 72.04 -3.61 -13.12
C SER A 179 70.79 -3.39 -13.98
N SER A 180 70.93 -3.64 -15.29
CA SER A 180 69.86 -3.54 -16.29
C SER A 180 69.00 -4.82 -16.36
N VAL A 181 68.60 -5.37 -15.21
CA VAL A 181 67.78 -6.60 -15.16
C VAL A 181 66.46 -6.41 -14.40
N THR A 182 66.20 -5.24 -13.84
CA THR A 182 64.98 -4.96 -13.04
C THR A 182 64.09 -3.84 -13.57
N SER A 183 64.34 -3.30 -14.77
CA SER A 183 63.45 -2.28 -15.38
C SER A 183 62.34 -2.87 -16.26
N MET A 184 62.49 -4.09 -16.82
CA MET A 184 61.41 -4.72 -17.61
C MET A 184 60.22 -5.15 -16.74
N HIS A 185 60.47 -5.69 -15.54
CA HIS A 185 59.38 -6.12 -14.65
C HIS A 185 58.57 -4.95 -14.09
N THR A 186 59.21 -3.80 -13.80
CA THR A 186 58.51 -2.63 -13.23
C THR A 186 57.73 -1.84 -14.27
N GLU A 187 58.15 -1.82 -15.54
CA GLU A 187 57.36 -1.23 -16.62
C GLU A 187 56.16 -2.09 -17.01
N ASP A 188 56.31 -3.42 -17.05
CA ASP A 188 55.20 -4.33 -17.33
C ASP A 188 54.18 -4.36 -16.17
N GLU A 189 54.63 -4.29 -14.92
CA GLU A 189 53.75 -4.10 -13.76
C GLU A 189 53.02 -2.75 -13.82
N ARG A 190 53.71 -1.65 -14.15
CA ARG A 190 53.07 -0.33 -14.33
C ARG A 190 52.09 -0.33 -15.49
N ARG A 191 52.39 -1.01 -16.59
CA ARG A 191 51.49 -1.14 -17.76
C ARG A 191 50.26 -1.98 -17.40
N ASN A 192 50.41 -3.05 -16.62
CA ASN A 192 49.30 -3.84 -16.12
C ASN A 192 48.40 -3.03 -15.16
N VAL A 193 48.98 -2.25 -14.24
CA VAL A 193 48.21 -1.38 -13.34
C VAL A 193 47.44 -0.32 -14.13
N LEU A 194 48.08 0.33 -15.12
CA LEU A 194 47.40 1.30 -15.99
C LEU A 194 46.28 0.66 -16.81
N GLN A 195 46.48 -0.55 -17.32
CA GLN A 195 45.45 -1.28 -18.07
C GLN A 195 44.27 -1.68 -17.16
N MET A 196 44.54 -2.09 -15.91
CA MET A 196 43.48 -2.37 -14.94
C MET A 196 42.72 -1.11 -14.55
N LEU A 197 43.40 0.04 -14.38
CA LEU A 197 42.75 1.32 -14.12
C LEU A 197 41.91 1.78 -15.31
N GLU A 198 42.42 1.65 -16.54
CA GLU A 198 41.67 1.96 -17.76
C GLU A 198 40.42 1.06 -17.90
N GLN A 199 40.56 -0.23 -17.57
CA GLN A 199 39.43 -1.17 -17.52
C GLN A 199 38.44 -0.84 -16.39
N SER A 200 38.92 -0.41 -15.23
CA SER A 200 38.10 0.04 -14.11
C SER A 200 37.30 1.27 -14.47
N ILE A 201 37.93 2.29 -15.05
CA ILE A 201 37.28 3.53 -15.52
C ILE A 201 36.26 3.22 -16.61
N ALA A 202 36.58 2.33 -17.56
CA ALA A 202 35.63 1.92 -18.58
C ALA A 202 34.41 1.20 -17.98
N SER A 203 34.61 0.37 -16.97
CA SER A 203 33.51 -0.31 -16.27
C SER A 203 32.67 0.64 -15.40
N GLU A 204 33.30 1.64 -14.79
CA GLU A 204 32.64 2.69 -14.00
C GLU A 204 31.76 3.58 -14.89
N LEU A 205 32.26 3.99 -16.07
CA LEU A 205 31.47 4.73 -17.06
C LEU A 205 30.28 3.92 -17.61
N ASP A 206 30.43 2.60 -17.81
CA ASP A 206 29.31 1.74 -18.22
C ASP A 206 28.26 1.60 -17.09
N LEU A 207 28.70 1.52 -15.83
CA LEU A 207 27.81 1.51 -14.67
C LEU A 207 27.08 2.85 -14.48
N GLU A 208 27.77 3.98 -14.59
CA GLU A 208 27.19 5.33 -14.56
C GLU A 208 26.10 5.48 -15.64
N LYS A 209 26.37 4.98 -16.85
CA LYS A 209 25.39 4.97 -17.93
C LYS A 209 24.17 4.12 -17.58
N LYS A 210 24.37 2.90 -17.08
CA LYS A 210 23.27 2.02 -16.65
C LYS A 210 22.45 2.63 -15.51
N LEU A 211 23.10 3.31 -14.56
CA LEU A 211 22.43 4.04 -13.48
C LEU A 211 21.62 5.21 -14.02
N SER A 212 22.15 5.92 -15.02
CA SER A 212 21.44 7.01 -15.69
C SER A 212 20.20 6.49 -16.46
N ASP A 213 20.34 5.40 -17.20
CA ASP A 213 19.23 4.73 -17.90
C ASP A 213 18.18 4.21 -16.91
N SER A 214 18.61 3.63 -15.80
CA SER A 214 17.74 3.18 -14.71
C SER A 214 17.01 4.36 -14.05
N ARG A 215 17.68 5.50 -13.83
CA ARG A 215 17.08 6.70 -13.26
C ARG A 215 15.98 7.26 -14.18
N TYR A 216 16.23 7.28 -15.49
CA TYR A 216 15.21 7.65 -16.47
C TYR A 216 14.00 6.72 -16.43
N ALA A 217 14.22 5.40 -16.39
CA ALA A 217 13.14 4.42 -16.30
C ALA A 217 12.32 4.58 -15.00
N VAL A 218 12.96 4.87 -13.87
CA VAL A 218 12.29 5.15 -12.60
C VAL A 218 11.43 6.41 -12.68
N GLU A 219 11.94 7.50 -13.26
CA GLU A 219 11.15 8.74 -13.43
C GLU A 219 9.97 8.55 -14.40
N GLU A 220 10.14 7.76 -15.47
CA GLU A 220 9.04 7.39 -16.36
C GLU A 220 7.95 6.58 -15.62
N LEU A 221 8.36 5.58 -14.83
CA LEU A 221 7.43 4.78 -14.02
C LEU A 221 6.74 5.63 -12.96
N LYS A 222 7.43 6.59 -12.35
CA LYS A 222 6.87 7.53 -11.38
C LYS A 222 5.81 8.43 -12.01
N MET A 223 6.04 8.91 -13.23
CA MET A 223 5.01 9.65 -13.97
C MET A 223 3.80 8.79 -14.32
N LYS A 224 4.01 7.56 -14.79
CA LYS A 224 2.91 6.62 -15.06
C LYS A 224 2.11 6.32 -13.79
N LEU A 225 2.80 6.11 -12.66
CA LEU A 225 2.14 5.88 -11.38
C LEU A 225 1.29 7.07 -10.96
N ARG A 226 1.81 8.31 -11.07
CA ARG A 226 1.02 9.52 -10.75
C ARG A 226 -0.23 9.65 -11.60
N LEU A 227 -0.09 9.46 -12.92
CA LEU A 227 -1.23 9.48 -13.85
C LEU A 227 -2.26 8.40 -13.50
N GLN A 228 -1.79 7.19 -13.18
CA GLN A 228 -2.67 6.10 -12.79
C GLN A 228 -3.35 6.38 -11.44
N THR A 229 -2.64 6.95 -10.46
CA THR A 229 -3.21 7.36 -9.17
C THR A 229 -4.30 8.41 -9.36
N GLU A 230 -4.06 9.41 -10.22
CA GLU A 230 -5.05 10.45 -10.55
C GLU A 230 -6.29 9.84 -11.23
N GLU A 231 -6.10 8.95 -12.21
CA GLU A 231 -7.18 8.23 -12.87
C GLU A 231 -7.98 7.37 -11.87
N THR A 232 -7.32 6.68 -10.94
CA THR A 232 -8.00 5.91 -9.90
C THR A 232 -8.80 6.80 -8.94
N SER A 233 -8.27 7.96 -8.56
CA SER A 233 -8.99 8.90 -7.69
C SER A 233 -10.24 9.48 -8.36
N PHE A 234 -10.15 9.78 -9.66
CA PHE A 234 -11.30 10.23 -10.45
C PHE A 234 -12.35 9.13 -10.59
N LEU A 235 -11.93 7.89 -10.85
CA LEU A 235 -12.83 6.73 -10.89
C LEU A 235 -13.49 6.48 -9.54
N GLU A 236 -12.76 6.61 -8.44
CA GLU A 236 -13.29 6.47 -7.09
C GLU A 236 -14.40 7.50 -6.81
N GLU A 237 -14.14 8.78 -7.05
CA GLU A 237 -15.14 9.86 -6.91
C GLU A 237 -16.37 9.63 -7.80
N LEU A 238 -16.16 9.20 -9.06
CA LEU A 238 -17.25 8.87 -9.96
C LEU A 238 -18.07 7.66 -9.45
N THR A 239 -17.43 6.65 -8.88
CA THR A 239 -18.13 5.48 -8.32
C THR A 239 -18.90 5.83 -7.05
N GLU A 240 -18.36 6.70 -6.19
CA GLU A 240 -19.04 7.17 -4.99
C GLU A 240 -20.29 7.98 -5.34
N THR A 241 -20.15 8.96 -6.25
CA THR A 241 -21.28 9.78 -6.72
C THR A 241 -22.36 8.94 -7.40
N ASN A 242 -21.97 7.97 -8.23
CA ASN A 242 -22.93 7.07 -8.88
C ASN A 242 -23.62 6.14 -7.87
N SER A 243 -22.91 5.67 -6.85
CA SER A 243 -23.48 4.85 -5.77
C SER A 243 -24.49 5.64 -4.94
N GLY A 244 -24.17 6.89 -4.61
CA GLY A 244 -25.10 7.80 -3.93
C GLY A 244 -26.37 8.03 -4.74
N ARG A 245 -26.24 8.34 -6.03
CA ARG A 245 -27.39 8.51 -6.93
C ARG A 245 -28.23 7.25 -7.08
N LEU A 246 -27.60 6.08 -7.12
CA LEU A 246 -28.31 4.80 -7.23
C LEU A 246 -29.09 4.48 -5.96
N PHE A 247 -28.53 4.75 -4.79
CA PHE A 247 -29.22 4.62 -3.51
C PHE A 247 -30.42 5.57 -3.40
N GLU A 248 -30.26 6.83 -3.82
CA GLU A 248 -31.38 7.79 -3.89
C GLU A 248 -32.49 7.32 -4.83
N ALA A 249 -32.13 6.80 -6.01
CA ALA A 249 -33.08 6.27 -6.98
C ALA A 249 -33.80 5.03 -6.46
N GLU A 250 -33.09 4.12 -5.78
CA GLU A 250 -33.67 2.93 -5.14
C GLU A 250 -34.65 3.31 -4.03
N ASN A 251 -34.28 4.28 -3.19
CA ASN A 251 -35.17 4.81 -2.15
C ASN A 251 -36.42 5.47 -2.74
N ALA A 252 -36.27 6.27 -3.80
CA ALA A 252 -37.40 6.86 -4.52
C ALA A 252 -38.32 5.79 -5.14
N SER A 253 -37.72 4.73 -5.70
CA SER A 253 -38.46 3.57 -6.23
C SER A 253 -39.24 2.86 -5.13
N GLU A 254 -38.65 2.62 -3.95
CA GLU A 254 -39.34 1.97 -2.83
C GLU A 254 -40.51 2.82 -2.31
N ILE A 255 -40.35 4.15 -2.25
CA ILE A 255 -41.45 5.08 -1.90
C ILE A 255 -42.57 4.99 -2.94
N LEU A 256 -42.23 5.03 -4.23
CA LEU A 256 -43.22 4.89 -5.31
C LEU A 256 -43.92 3.52 -5.28
N LEU A 257 -43.18 2.46 -4.97
CA LEU A 257 -43.74 1.12 -4.84
C LEU A 257 -44.68 1.03 -3.63
N GLY A 258 -44.31 1.65 -2.51
CA GLY A 258 -45.16 1.83 -1.33
C GLY A 258 -46.47 2.55 -1.66
N THR A 259 -46.39 3.72 -2.30
CA THR A 259 -47.58 4.50 -2.71
C THR A 259 -48.43 3.74 -3.73
N SER A 260 -47.83 3.02 -4.68
CA SER A 260 -48.57 2.19 -5.63
C SER A 260 -49.35 1.06 -4.95
N ARG A 261 -48.75 0.43 -3.92
CA ARG A 261 -49.38 -0.63 -3.14
C ARG A 261 -50.55 -0.09 -2.34
N GLU A 262 -50.42 1.11 -1.78
CA GLU A 262 -51.49 1.80 -1.07
C GLU A 262 -52.64 2.16 -2.01
N LEU A 263 -52.36 2.74 -3.18
CA LEU A 263 -53.36 3.05 -4.21
C LEU A 263 -54.09 1.80 -4.71
N ILE A 264 -53.40 0.67 -4.89
CA ILE A 264 -54.02 -0.60 -5.25
C ILE A 264 -54.97 -1.08 -4.15
N ASN A 265 -54.59 -0.93 -2.87
CA ASN A 265 -55.47 -1.29 -1.75
C ASN A 265 -56.71 -0.39 -1.69
N GLU A 266 -56.56 0.92 -1.93
CA GLU A 266 -57.71 1.83 -2.04
C GLU A 266 -58.62 1.47 -3.21
N LEU A 267 -58.06 1.20 -4.39
CA LEU A 267 -58.82 0.80 -5.59
C LEU A 267 -59.60 -0.50 -5.33
N ASN A 268 -58.97 -1.50 -4.71
CA ASN A 268 -59.63 -2.75 -4.35
C ASN A 268 -60.78 -2.50 -3.37
N THR A 269 -60.60 -1.61 -2.39
CA THR A 269 -61.65 -1.22 -1.44
C THR A 269 -62.82 -0.54 -2.15
N ILE A 270 -62.54 0.42 -3.04
CA ILE A 270 -63.55 1.08 -3.87
C ILE A 270 -64.28 0.08 -4.76
N GLN A 271 -63.57 -0.88 -5.36
CA GLN A 271 -64.17 -1.90 -6.21
C GLN A 271 -65.11 -2.83 -5.43
N VAL A 272 -64.77 -3.19 -4.19
CA VAL A 272 -65.66 -3.93 -3.29
C VAL A 272 -66.92 -3.10 -2.99
N HIS A 273 -66.77 -1.80 -2.68
CA HIS A 273 -67.90 -0.90 -2.45
C HIS A 273 -68.79 -0.72 -3.69
N LEU A 274 -68.20 -0.59 -4.88
CA LEU A 274 -68.92 -0.47 -6.14
C LEU A 274 -69.71 -1.76 -6.45
N THR A 275 -69.09 -2.91 -6.22
CA THR A 275 -69.73 -4.23 -6.41
C THR A 275 -70.91 -4.40 -5.44
N ALA A 276 -70.75 -3.98 -4.18
CA ALA A 276 -71.84 -3.97 -3.20
C ALA A 276 -72.96 -3.00 -3.60
N SER A 277 -72.63 -1.80 -4.06
CA SER A 277 -73.61 -0.81 -4.54
C SER A 277 -74.40 -1.35 -5.74
N ARG A 278 -73.72 -1.95 -6.72
CA ARG A 278 -74.34 -2.57 -7.88
C ARG A 278 -75.33 -3.67 -7.48
N SER A 279 -74.95 -4.53 -6.53
CA SER A 279 -75.86 -5.57 -6.03
C SER A 279 -77.11 -4.99 -5.34
N ARG A 280 -76.98 -3.85 -4.65
CA ARG A 280 -78.11 -3.14 -4.02
C ARG A 280 -78.98 -2.44 -5.07
N GLU A 281 -78.38 -1.87 -6.11
CA GLU A 281 -79.09 -1.27 -7.24
C GLU A 281 -79.87 -2.34 -8.00
N ASP A 282 -79.26 -3.48 -8.31
CA ASP A 282 -79.91 -4.62 -8.96
C ASP A 282 -81.13 -5.13 -8.14
N ASP A 283 -81.01 -5.20 -6.82
CA ASP A 283 -82.14 -5.51 -5.92
C ASP A 283 -83.28 -4.47 -6.03
N LEU A 284 -82.96 -3.17 -5.99
CA LEU A 284 -83.94 -2.10 -6.16
C LEU A 284 -84.59 -2.10 -7.55
N ASN A 285 -83.82 -2.38 -8.60
CA ASN A 285 -84.31 -2.42 -9.97
C ASN A 285 -85.27 -3.61 -10.13
N SER A 286 -84.95 -4.78 -9.54
CA SER A 286 -85.87 -5.92 -9.51
C SER A 286 -87.17 -5.61 -8.74
N LYS A 287 -87.10 -4.75 -7.71
CA LYS A 287 -88.29 -4.25 -6.98
C LYS A 287 -89.12 -3.29 -7.81
N LEU A 288 -88.49 -2.41 -8.56
CA LEU A 288 -89.16 -1.48 -9.48
C LEU A 288 -89.83 -2.21 -10.64
N GLU A 289 -89.16 -3.19 -11.25
CA GLU A 289 -89.73 -3.96 -12.35
C GLU A 289 -90.97 -4.74 -11.90
N ARG A 290 -90.95 -5.28 -10.68
CA ARG A 290 -92.10 -5.93 -10.05
C ARG A 290 -93.28 -4.98 -9.84
N SER A 291 -93.03 -3.75 -9.36
CA SER A 291 -94.09 -2.76 -9.19
C SER A 291 -94.63 -2.21 -10.51
N LEU A 292 -93.81 -2.18 -11.56
CA LEU A 292 -94.24 -1.80 -12.92
C LEU A 292 -95.13 -2.88 -13.56
N MET A 293 -94.83 -4.16 -13.32
CA MET A 293 -95.73 -5.26 -13.67
C MET A 293 -97.09 -5.17 -12.94
N GLU A 294 -97.09 -4.81 -11.65
CA GLU A 294 -98.33 -4.56 -10.91
C GLU A 294 -99.14 -3.39 -11.50
N LEU A 295 -98.49 -2.26 -11.84
CA LEU A 295 -99.13 -1.11 -12.48
C LEU A 295 -99.70 -1.41 -13.86
N SER A 296 -98.98 -2.17 -14.68
CA SER A 296 -99.46 -2.58 -16.01
C SER A 296 -100.68 -3.52 -15.92
N SER A 297 -100.73 -4.38 -14.89
CA SER A 297 -101.93 -5.20 -14.61
C SER A 297 -103.15 -4.36 -14.21
N LEU A 298 -102.94 -3.24 -13.49
CA LEU A 298 -103.97 -2.26 -13.14
C LEU A 298 -104.44 -1.45 -14.37
N LYS A 299 -103.52 -1.07 -15.27
CA LYS A 299 -103.84 -0.31 -16.48
C LYS A 299 -104.69 -1.11 -17.48
N LEU A 300 -104.45 -2.42 -17.61
CA LEU A 300 -105.25 -3.31 -18.46
C LEU A 300 -106.70 -3.46 -17.96
N ASN A 301 -106.94 -3.23 -16.67
CA ASN A 301 -108.29 -3.17 -16.10
C ASN A 301 -108.98 -1.81 -16.33
N GLN A 302 -108.23 -0.75 -16.60
CA GLN A 302 -108.75 0.60 -16.87
C GLN A 302 -109.15 0.80 -18.34
N GLU A 303 -108.43 0.15 -19.28
CA GLU A 303 -108.75 0.19 -20.72
C GLU A 303 -110.00 -0.62 -21.09
N LYS A 304 -110.52 -1.47 -20.20
CA LYS A 304 -111.81 -2.19 -20.40
C LYS A 304 -113.07 -1.34 -20.18
N MET A 305 -112.94 -0.08 -19.74
CA MET A 305 -114.07 0.78 -19.35
C MET A 305 -114.34 1.95 -20.31
N GLN A 306 -113.68 2.00 -21.49
CA GLN A 306 -113.68 3.23 -22.29
C GLN A 306 -113.73 2.99 -23.80
N GLU A 307 -114.69 2.19 -24.28
CA GLU A 307 -114.92 2.01 -25.72
C GLU A 307 -116.40 1.78 -26.06
N GLU A 308 -117.25 2.80 -25.84
CA GLU A 308 -118.60 2.87 -26.45
C GLU A 308 -119.00 4.33 -26.74
N SER A 309 -118.92 4.77 -28.02
CA SER A 309 -119.69 5.86 -28.71
C SER A 309 -118.85 6.52 -29.82
N LYS A 310 -119.32 6.99 -30.99
CA LYS A 310 -120.52 6.90 -31.86
C LYS A 310 -120.12 7.65 -33.18
N LYS A 311 -120.75 7.40 -34.34
CA LYS A 311 -120.48 8.13 -35.60
C LYS A 311 -121.74 8.29 -36.53
N VAL A 312 -121.88 9.50 -37.12
CA VAL A 312 -122.48 9.94 -38.44
C VAL A 312 -123.98 10.33 -38.59
N GLU A 313 -124.22 11.46 -39.29
CA GLU A 313 -125.47 12.08 -39.83
C GLU A 313 -125.43 12.27 -41.39
N THR A 314 -126.57 12.66 -42.02
CA THR A 314 -126.92 12.75 -43.48
C THR A 314 -127.68 14.06 -43.87
N GLU A 315 -127.92 14.37 -45.18
CA GLU A 315 -128.41 15.68 -45.76
C GLU A 315 -129.55 15.64 -46.86
N GLU A 316 -130.22 16.82 -47.08
CA GLU A 316 -130.98 17.46 -48.24
C GLU A 316 -132.33 16.93 -48.86
N ALA A 317 -133.23 17.63 -49.63
CA ALA A 317 -133.77 19.02 -49.88
C ALA A 317 -134.94 18.97 -50.98
N VAL A 318 -135.88 19.95 -51.14
CA VAL A 318 -137.00 20.02 -52.17
C VAL A 318 -137.46 21.46 -52.61
N GLN A 319 -138.11 21.66 -53.79
CA GLN A 319 -138.53 22.91 -54.53
C GLN A 319 -140.06 23.13 -54.89
N ASN A 320 -140.47 24.43 -55.05
CA ASN A 320 -141.32 25.23 -56.02
C ASN A 320 -142.85 25.07 -56.38
N GLU A 321 -143.45 26.23 -56.81
CA GLU A 321 -144.88 26.68 -57.04
C GLU A 321 -145.40 26.78 -58.53
N ALA A 322 -146.72 27.05 -58.76
CA ALA A 322 -147.34 28.03 -59.75
C ALA A 322 -148.88 27.87 -60.01
N ARG A 323 -149.62 28.95 -60.41
CA ARG A 323 -150.71 29.00 -61.45
C ARG A 323 -151.43 30.37 -61.69
N SER A 324 -152.01 30.50 -62.89
CA SER A 324 -152.51 31.66 -63.70
C SER A 324 -154.04 31.94 -63.69
N ASN A 325 -154.51 33.09 -64.26
CA ASN A 325 -155.48 33.20 -65.40
C ASN A 325 -156.07 34.61 -65.73
N PRO A 326 -156.66 34.85 -66.94
CA PRO A 326 -156.89 36.16 -67.59
C PRO A 326 -158.36 36.51 -68.01
N GLU A 327 -158.67 37.78 -68.33
CA GLU A 327 -159.65 38.28 -69.35
C GLU A 327 -159.86 39.80 -69.26
N LEU A 328 -159.34 40.62 -70.20
CA LEU A 328 -159.95 41.92 -70.58
C LEU A 328 -159.42 42.45 -71.94
N LEU A 329 -159.83 41.75 -73.01
CA LEU A 329 -159.42 41.87 -74.42
C LEU A 329 -159.94 43.14 -75.17
N SER A 330 -159.98 44.33 -74.59
CA SER A 330 -160.46 45.51 -75.35
C SER A 330 -159.79 46.85 -75.03
N LEU A 331 -158.98 46.93 -73.98
CA LEU A 331 -157.90 47.93 -73.84
C LEU A 331 -156.61 47.49 -74.55
N GLN A 332 -156.61 46.25 -75.04
CA GLN A 332 -155.46 45.52 -75.51
C GLN A 332 -154.82 46.13 -76.75
N HIS A 333 -155.53 46.75 -77.70
CA HIS A 333 -154.87 47.23 -78.93
C HIS A 333 -154.17 48.60 -78.77
N GLN A 334 -154.50 49.41 -77.76
CA GLN A 334 -153.76 50.64 -77.41
C GLN A 334 -152.70 50.39 -76.32
N VAL A 335 -152.97 49.42 -75.43
CA VAL A 335 -151.98 48.87 -74.52
C VAL A 335 -150.91 48.10 -75.30
N GLU A 336 -151.20 47.40 -76.40
CA GLU A 336 -150.23 46.58 -77.14
C GLU A 336 -149.22 47.42 -77.95
N GLU A 337 -149.56 48.66 -78.33
CA GLU A 337 -148.67 49.59 -79.01
C GLU A 337 -147.77 50.37 -78.02
N LEU A 338 -148.31 50.79 -76.87
CA LEU A 338 -147.54 51.32 -75.74
C LEU A 338 -146.72 50.24 -75.02
N GLU A 339 -147.23 49.02 -74.90
CA GLU A 339 -146.52 47.84 -74.41
C GLU A 339 -145.46 47.38 -75.39
N LYS A 340 -145.60 47.59 -76.71
CA LYS A 340 -144.50 47.31 -77.63
C LYS A 340 -143.35 48.28 -77.37
N HIS A 341 -143.63 49.58 -77.26
CA HIS A 341 -142.62 50.59 -76.96
C HIS A 341 -142.03 50.43 -75.54
N PHE A 342 -142.83 50.01 -74.56
CA PHE A 342 -142.40 49.69 -73.20
C PHE A 342 -141.64 48.36 -73.15
N ARG A 343 -142.06 47.30 -73.85
CA ARG A 343 -141.32 46.03 -73.94
C ARG A 343 -139.97 46.24 -74.60
N GLU A 344 -139.88 47.06 -75.64
CA GLU A 344 -138.63 47.35 -76.34
C GLU A 344 -137.70 48.19 -75.45
N SER A 345 -138.19 49.29 -74.85
CA SER A 345 -137.40 50.10 -73.91
C SER A 345 -137.03 49.36 -72.60
N ASN A 346 -137.93 48.55 -72.04
CA ASN A 346 -137.70 47.73 -70.85
C ASN A 346 -136.81 46.52 -71.15
N SER A 347 -136.84 45.97 -72.38
CA SER A 347 -135.87 44.96 -72.81
C SER A 347 -134.47 45.54 -72.97
N GLN A 348 -134.35 46.80 -73.41
CA GLN A 348 -133.07 47.50 -73.50
C GLN A 348 -132.52 47.85 -72.10
N LEU A 349 -133.39 48.27 -71.17
CA LEU A 349 -133.02 48.52 -69.76
C LEU A 349 -132.68 47.22 -69.00
N LEU A 350 -133.41 46.12 -69.24
CA LEU A 350 -133.07 44.81 -68.67
C LEU A 350 -131.76 44.26 -69.23
N LEU A 351 -131.45 44.48 -70.51
CA LEU A 351 -130.15 44.07 -71.08
C LEU A 351 -129.00 44.88 -70.47
N GLU A 352 -129.19 46.18 -70.26
CA GLU A 352 -128.19 47.06 -69.65
C GLU A 352 -128.03 46.78 -68.14
N ASN A 353 -129.11 46.48 -67.41
CA ASN A 353 -129.05 46.01 -66.02
C ASN A 353 -128.40 44.63 -65.90
N VAL A 354 -128.75 43.66 -66.76
CA VAL A 354 -128.09 42.34 -66.77
C VAL A 354 -126.61 42.50 -67.14
N SER A 355 -126.26 43.41 -68.05
CA SER A 355 -124.86 43.72 -68.38
C SER A 355 -124.13 44.41 -67.23
N ALA A 356 -124.79 45.30 -66.48
CA ALA A 356 -124.22 45.98 -65.32
C ALA A 356 -124.06 45.01 -64.14
N GLU A 357 -125.03 44.14 -63.89
CA GLU A 357 -125.02 43.13 -62.82
C GLU A 357 -124.00 42.01 -63.12
N VAL A 358 -123.87 41.58 -64.37
CA VAL A 358 -122.78 40.68 -64.82
C VAL A 358 -121.41 41.36 -64.73
N SER A 359 -121.31 42.66 -64.99
CA SER A 359 -120.05 43.41 -64.84
C SER A 359 -119.68 43.60 -63.37
N GLN A 360 -120.65 43.88 -62.50
CA GLN A 360 -120.46 44.05 -61.06
C GLN A 360 -120.14 42.71 -60.36
N GLU A 361 -120.81 41.62 -60.75
CA GLU A 361 -120.47 40.28 -60.26
C GLU A 361 -119.06 39.87 -60.72
N LYS A 362 -118.71 40.15 -61.99
CA LYS A 362 -117.34 39.93 -62.49
C LYS A 362 -116.30 40.75 -61.74
N GLU A 363 -116.62 42.00 -61.38
CA GLU A 363 -115.74 42.86 -60.57
C GLU A 363 -115.59 42.35 -59.13
N ASN A 364 -116.67 41.86 -58.52
CA ASN A 364 -116.64 41.25 -57.18
C ASN A 364 -115.85 39.93 -57.17
N VAL A 365 -116.02 39.08 -58.20
CA VAL A 365 -115.22 37.86 -58.39
C VAL A 365 -113.74 38.23 -58.56
N MET A 366 -113.42 39.24 -59.38
CA MET A 366 -112.04 39.71 -59.51
C MET A 366 -111.47 40.28 -58.20
N LEU A 367 -112.26 41.01 -57.40
CA LEU A 367 -111.83 41.53 -56.11
C LEU A 367 -111.59 40.41 -55.08
N THR A 368 -112.41 39.37 -55.08
CA THR A 368 -112.19 38.19 -54.21
C THR A 368 -110.97 37.39 -54.66
N GLU A 369 -110.79 37.18 -55.96
CA GLU A 369 -109.57 36.58 -56.53
C GLU A 369 -108.33 37.40 -56.19
N LEU A 370 -108.36 38.73 -56.32
CA LEU A 370 -107.28 39.62 -55.92
C LEU A 370 -106.99 39.54 -54.42
N SER A 371 -108.03 39.47 -53.57
CA SER A 371 -107.86 39.31 -52.13
C SER A 371 -107.22 37.97 -51.76
N THR A 372 -107.60 36.88 -52.44
CA THR A 372 -106.97 35.57 -52.25
C THR A 372 -105.52 35.58 -52.73
N LEU A 373 -105.23 36.20 -53.88
CA LEU A 373 -103.89 36.35 -54.43
C LEU A 373 -103.01 37.19 -53.50
N GLU A 374 -103.55 38.26 -52.92
CA GLU A 374 -102.85 39.11 -51.96
C GLU A 374 -102.54 38.35 -50.66
N SER A 375 -103.48 37.54 -50.16
CA SER A 375 -103.23 36.64 -49.03
C SER A 375 -102.13 35.61 -49.34
N ILE A 376 -102.14 35.02 -50.53
CA ILE A 376 -101.10 34.09 -50.99
C ILE A 376 -99.74 34.79 -51.09
N ILE A 377 -99.68 35.99 -51.67
CA ILE A 377 -98.44 36.79 -51.76
C ILE A 377 -97.91 37.12 -50.37
N LYS A 378 -98.79 37.51 -49.43
CA LYS A 378 -98.40 37.81 -48.05
C LYS A 378 -97.84 36.58 -47.34
N ASN A 379 -98.45 35.42 -47.53
CA ASN A 379 -97.96 34.14 -46.99
C ASN A 379 -96.63 33.73 -47.62
N LEU A 380 -96.50 33.80 -48.94
CA LEU A 380 -95.26 33.53 -49.66
C LEU A 380 -94.13 34.45 -49.21
N LYS A 381 -94.41 35.74 -48.99
CA LYS A 381 -93.42 36.69 -48.48
C LYS A 381 -92.96 36.32 -47.07
N ALA A 382 -93.88 35.87 -46.20
CA ALA A 382 -93.53 35.38 -44.87
C ALA A 382 -92.69 34.09 -44.93
N ASP A 383 -93.00 33.18 -45.85
CA ASP A 383 -92.22 31.96 -46.09
C ASP A 383 -90.82 32.24 -46.63
N VAL A 384 -90.69 33.17 -47.57
CA VAL A 384 -89.39 33.63 -48.09
C VAL A 384 -88.54 34.21 -46.96
N LEU A 385 -89.10 35.08 -46.11
CA LEU A 385 -88.38 35.62 -44.95
C LEU A 385 -87.96 34.53 -43.95
N ARG A 386 -88.81 33.52 -43.73
CA ARG A 386 -88.46 32.37 -42.88
C ARG A 386 -87.33 31.54 -43.49
N ALA A 387 -87.39 31.28 -44.79
CA ALA A 387 -86.38 30.52 -45.52
C ALA A 387 -85.04 31.26 -45.56
N GLU A 388 -85.06 32.57 -45.78
CA GLU A 388 -83.88 33.45 -45.78
C GLU A 388 -83.21 33.48 -44.41
N ASN A 389 -83.97 33.67 -43.32
CA ASN A 389 -83.43 33.58 -41.97
C ASN A 389 -82.82 32.20 -41.66
N ARG A 390 -83.42 31.11 -42.16
CA ARG A 390 -82.89 29.75 -41.99
C ARG A 390 -81.60 29.55 -42.80
N ALA A 391 -81.53 30.07 -44.01
CA ALA A 391 -80.34 30.05 -44.86
C ALA A 391 -79.20 30.84 -44.23
N GLN A 392 -79.46 32.05 -43.76
CA GLN A 392 -78.47 32.90 -43.08
C GLN A 392 -77.94 32.22 -41.80
N ASN A 393 -78.82 31.59 -41.02
CA ASN A 393 -78.40 30.86 -39.82
C ASN A 393 -77.58 29.60 -40.15
N ALA A 394 -77.91 28.91 -41.25
CA ALA A 394 -77.10 27.79 -41.76
C ALA A 394 -75.72 28.26 -42.27
N GLU A 395 -75.65 29.42 -42.92
CA GLU A 395 -74.41 30.02 -43.39
C GLU A 395 -73.48 30.39 -42.22
N VAL A 396 -74.03 31.02 -41.17
CA VAL A 396 -73.28 31.30 -39.93
C VAL A 396 -72.74 30.02 -39.30
N ARG A 397 -73.53 28.95 -39.26
CA ARG A 397 -73.06 27.63 -38.77
C ARG A 397 -71.98 27.03 -39.66
N CYS A 398 -72.09 27.12 -40.98
CA CYS A 398 -71.05 26.67 -41.90
C CYS A 398 -69.74 27.45 -41.72
N MET A 399 -69.81 28.77 -41.53
CA MET A 399 -68.62 29.59 -41.24
C MET A 399 -67.97 29.17 -39.91
N GLN A 400 -68.78 28.94 -38.87
CA GLN A 400 -68.26 28.47 -37.59
C GLN A 400 -67.60 27.09 -37.71
N LEU A 401 -68.27 26.12 -38.34
CA LEU A 401 -67.70 24.79 -38.56
C LEU A 401 -66.42 24.82 -39.41
N THR A 402 -66.34 25.72 -40.39
CA THR A 402 -65.13 25.90 -41.20
C THR A 402 -63.99 26.44 -40.35
N LYS A 403 -64.28 27.42 -39.47
CA LYS A 403 -63.31 27.95 -38.52
C LYS A 403 -62.81 26.86 -37.57
N ASP A 404 -63.72 26.09 -36.97
CA ASP A 404 -63.40 25.00 -36.05
C ASP A 404 -62.57 23.90 -36.75
N ASN A 405 -62.90 23.57 -38.01
CA ASN A 405 -62.12 22.61 -38.81
C ASN A 405 -60.68 23.08 -39.08
N VAL A 406 -60.49 24.37 -39.38
CA VAL A 406 -59.14 24.92 -39.59
C VAL A 406 -58.34 24.87 -38.29
N GLU A 407 -58.94 25.24 -37.16
CA GLU A 407 -58.31 25.19 -35.84
C GLU A 407 -57.90 23.75 -35.46
N LEU A 408 -58.81 22.79 -35.58
CA LEU A 408 -58.53 21.36 -35.34
C LEU A 408 -57.45 20.81 -36.28
N SER A 409 -57.45 21.23 -37.56
CA SER A 409 -56.39 20.82 -38.50
C SER A 409 -55.02 21.37 -38.10
N GLY A 410 -54.98 22.59 -37.55
CA GLY A 410 -53.79 23.21 -36.99
C GLY A 410 -53.26 22.44 -35.78
N GLU A 411 -54.13 22.13 -34.83
CA GLU A 411 -53.80 21.31 -33.64
C GLU A 411 -53.31 19.90 -34.02
N LEU A 412 -53.91 19.28 -35.03
CA LEU A 412 -53.50 17.95 -35.48
C LEU A 412 -52.12 17.99 -36.14
N SER A 413 -51.81 19.06 -36.87
CA SER A 413 -50.49 19.27 -37.47
C SER A 413 -49.41 19.51 -36.42
N SER A 414 -49.70 20.29 -35.37
CA SER A 414 -48.75 20.56 -34.28
C SER A 414 -48.52 19.32 -33.41
N LEU A 415 -49.58 18.53 -33.14
CA LEU A 415 -49.45 17.27 -32.42
C LEU A 415 -48.60 16.26 -33.20
N LYS A 416 -48.76 16.23 -34.53
CA LYS A 416 -47.97 15.35 -35.41
C LYS A 416 -46.50 15.74 -35.47
N SER A 417 -46.18 17.03 -35.56
CA SER A 417 -44.79 17.49 -35.50
C SER A 417 -44.18 17.20 -34.13
N GLN A 418 -44.90 17.47 -33.04
CA GLN A 418 -44.43 17.20 -31.68
C GLN A 418 -44.22 15.70 -31.42
N GLY A 419 -45.09 14.84 -31.94
CA GLY A 419 -44.94 13.39 -31.88
C GLY A 419 -43.71 12.89 -32.65
N SER A 420 -43.43 13.47 -33.81
CA SER A 420 -42.23 13.17 -34.61
C SER A 420 -40.94 13.61 -33.91
N ASP A 421 -40.93 14.82 -33.34
CA ASP A 421 -39.76 15.34 -32.62
C ASP A 421 -39.48 14.51 -31.37
N LYS A 422 -40.52 14.14 -30.62
CA LYS A 422 -40.38 13.26 -29.45
C LYS A 422 -39.87 11.86 -29.82
N ALA A 423 -40.34 11.29 -30.93
CA ALA A 423 -39.87 9.99 -31.42
C ALA A 423 -38.37 10.04 -31.80
N SER A 424 -37.94 11.06 -32.53
CA SER A 424 -36.52 11.23 -32.90
C SER A 424 -35.62 11.49 -31.69
N LEU A 425 -36.12 12.18 -30.67
CA LEU A 425 -35.41 12.42 -29.41
C LEU A 425 -35.19 11.09 -28.67
N LEU A 426 -36.24 10.29 -28.50
CA LEU A 426 -36.16 8.97 -27.86
C LEU A 426 -35.28 8.00 -28.63
N GLU A 427 -35.29 8.02 -29.97
CA GLU A 427 -34.44 7.18 -30.80
C GLU A 427 -32.95 7.54 -30.64
N ARG A 428 -32.65 8.84 -30.53
CA ARG A 428 -31.29 9.32 -30.23
C ARG A 428 -30.85 8.91 -28.83
N GLU A 429 -31.67 9.11 -27.81
CA GLU A 429 -31.38 8.68 -26.43
C GLU A 429 -31.16 7.16 -26.34
N LEU A 430 -31.96 6.36 -27.05
CA LEU A 430 -31.77 4.91 -27.14
C LEU A 430 -30.42 4.56 -27.77
N SER A 431 -30.06 5.22 -28.88
CA SER A 431 -28.80 4.98 -29.57
C SER A 431 -27.58 5.37 -28.72
N GLU A 432 -27.68 6.48 -27.98
CA GLU A 432 -26.65 6.97 -27.07
C GLU A 432 -26.48 6.04 -25.87
N SER A 433 -27.59 5.62 -25.25
CA SER A 433 -27.58 4.63 -24.17
C SER A 433 -26.99 3.29 -24.63
N ASN A 434 -27.31 2.84 -25.85
CA ASN A 434 -26.74 1.63 -26.40
C ASN A 434 -25.23 1.76 -26.65
N ALA A 435 -24.76 2.92 -27.12
CA ALA A 435 -23.32 3.19 -27.27
C ALA A 435 -22.59 3.20 -25.92
N GLN A 436 -23.19 3.81 -24.89
CA GLN A 436 -22.65 3.78 -23.52
C GLN A 436 -22.59 2.36 -22.96
N LEU A 437 -23.61 1.53 -23.21
CA LEU A 437 -23.63 0.13 -22.82
C LEU A 437 -22.51 -0.66 -23.49
N GLU A 438 -22.28 -0.49 -24.79
CA GLU A 438 -21.18 -1.16 -25.50
C GLU A 438 -19.81 -0.70 -24.98
N HIS A 439 -19.65 0.59 -24.67
CA HIS A 439 -18.42 1.09 -24.02
C HIS A 439 -18.21 0.47 -22.64
N ALA A 440 -19.26 0.39 -21.81
CA ALA A 440 -19.20 -0.25 -20.50
C ALA A 440 -18.84 -1.74 -20.61
N LYS A 441 -19.41 -2.48 -21.58
CA LYS A 441 -19.05 -3.89 -21.84
C LYS A 441 -17.58 -4.03 -22.25
N ALA A 442 -17.10 -3.18 -23.15
CA ALA A 442 -15.71 -3.19 -23.58
C ALA A 442 -14.76 -2.89 -22.41
N SER A 443 -15.11 -1.93 -21.55
CA SER A 443 -14.36 -1.60 -20.34
C SER A 443 -14.33 -2.77 -19.35
N VAL A 444 -15.47 -3.43 -19.10
CA VAL A 444 -15.54 -4.63 -18.25
C VAL A 444 -14.70 -5.78 -18.82
N ALA A 445 -14.71 -5.99 -20.14
CA ALA A 445 -13.89 -7.01 -20.79
C ALA A 445 -12.38 -6.72 -20.65
N ALA A 446 -11.98 -5.45 -20.83
CA ALA A 446 -10.59 -5.02 -20.63
C ALA A 446 -10.16 -5.21 -19.17
N PHE A 447 -11.02 -4.89 -18.20
CA PHE A 447 -10.74 -5.12 -16.78
C PHE A 447 -10.60 -6.61 -16.45
N ALA A 448 -11.46 -7.46 -17.02
CA ALA A 448 -11.36 -8.92 -16.83
C ALA A 448 -10.03 -9.49 -17.38
N GLU A 449 -9.55 -8.96 -18.51
CA GLU A 449 -8.25 -9.33 -19.07
C GLU A 449 -7.09 -8.85 -18.17
N GLN A 450 -7.15 -7.60 -17.69
CA GLN A 450 -6.18 -7.07 -16.72
C GLN A 450 -6.15 -7.91 -15.43
N GLN A 451 -7.30 -8.31 -14.91
CA GLN A 451 -7.39 -9.19 -13.74
C GLN A 451 -6.77 -10.56 -14.02
N GLY A 452 -6.99 -11.13 -15.22
CA GLY A 452 -6.37 -12.37 -15.65
C GLY A 452 -4.84 -12.27 -15.72
N MET A 453 -4.33 -11.18 -16.28
CA MET A 453 -2.90 -10.89 -16.34
C MET A 453 -2.30 -10.75 -14.94
N LEU A 454 -2.93 -9.95 -14.07
CA LEU A 454 -2.48 -9.76 -12.69
C LEU A 454 -2.43 -11.10 -11.94
N LYS A 455 -3.45 -11.95 -12.12
CA LYS A 455 -3.49 -13.29 -11.52
C LYS A 455 -2.35 -14.19 -12.03
N SER A 456 -2.00 -14.12 -13.32
CA SER A 456 -0.84 -14.83 -13.86
C SER A 456 0.46 -14.35 -13.21
N THR A 457 0.66 -13.04 -13.13
CA THR A 457 1.85 -12.43 -12.51
C THR A 457 1.98 -12.81 -11.03
N VAL A 458 0.86 -12.83 -10.29
CA VAL A 458 0.84 -13.26 -8.88
C VAL A 458 1.25 -14.73 -8.77
N SER A 459 0.76 -15.60 -9.66
CA SER A 459 1.16 -17.02 -9.68
C SER A 459 2.66 -17.19 -9.96
N ASP A 460 3.22 -16.39 -10.86
CA ASP A 460 4.67 -16.41 -11.14
C ASP A 460 5.49 -15.94 -9.93
N MET A 461 5.02 -14.90 -9.23
CA MET A 461 5.62 -14.44 -7.98
C MET A 461 5.56 -15.49 -6.87
N GLU A 462 4.45 -16.21 -6.73
CA GLU A 462 4.30 -17.32 -5.77
C GLU A 462 5.32 -18.43 -6.05
N HIS A 463 5.54 -18.79 -7.32
CA HIS A 463 6.56 -19.75 -7.70
C HIS A 463 7.98 -19.27 -7.37
N MET A 464 8.30 -18.00 -7.60
CA MET A 464 9.59 -17.42 -7.22
C MET A 464 9.80 -17.43 -5.70
N ILE A 465 8.76 -17.09 -4.92
CA ILE A 465 8.82 -17.12 -3.46
C ILE A 465 9.10 -18.54 -2.97
N GLU A 466 8.46 -19.55 -3.56
CA GLU A 466 8.68 -20.95 -3.18
C GLU A 466 10.11 -21.43 -3.52
N ASP A 467 10.65 -21.05 -4.68
CA ASP A 467 12.05 -21.34 -5.03
C ASP A 467 13.04 -20.65 -4.07
N LEU A 468 12.79 -19.38 -3.74
CA LEU A 468 13.59 -18.63 -2.77
C LEU A 468 13.55 -19.25 -1.38
N LYS A 469 12.37 -19.64 -0.89
CA LYS A 469 12.22 -20.39 0.37
C LYS A 469 13.05 -21.68 0.34
N GLY A 470 12.96 -22.44 -0.76
CA GLY A 470 13.76 -23.65 -0.95
C GLY A 470 15.27 -23.40 -0.93
N LYS A 471 15.73 -22.29 -1.51
CA LYS A 471 17.15 -21.86 -1.46
C LYS A 471 17.57 -21.45 -0.05
N VAL A 472 16.74 -20.71 0.68
CA VAL A 472 16.99 -20.30 2.07
C VAL A 472 17.10 -21.52 2.98
N SER A 473 16.18 -22.49 2.89
CA SER A 473 16.29 -23.72 3.70
C SER A 473 17.57 -24.52 3.38
N LYS A 474 18.01 -24.52 2.12
CA LYS A 474 19.27 -25.17 1.71
C LYS A 474 20.52 -24.41 2.17
N SER A 475 20.49 -23.08 2.25
CA SER A 475 21.63 -22.31 2.80
C SER A 475 21.67 -22.42 4.32
N GLU A 476 20.52 -22.36 4.99
CA GLU A 476 20.38 -22.52 6.44
C GLU A 476 20.93 -23.87 6.90
N THR A 477 20.53 -24.97 6.24
CA THR A 477 21.07 -26.30 6.56
C THR A 477 22.57 -26.42 6.31
N ARG A 478 23.14 -25.69 5.34
CA ARG A 478 24.60 -25.61 5.15
C ARG A 478 25.28 -24.79 6.22
N ALA A 479 24.69 -23.67 6.63
CA ALA A 479 25.19 -22.82 7.71
C ALA A 479 25.23 -23.60 9.03
N LEU A 480 24.13 -24.29 9.40
CA LEU A 480 24.07 -25.15 10.59
C LEU A 480 25.13 -26.28 10.55
N ASN A 481 25.38 -26.86 9.38
CA ASN A 481 26.43 -27.88 9.22
C ASN A 481 27.84 -27.28 9.41
N ALA A 482 28.09 -26.10 8.83
CA ALA A 482 29.35 -25.38 9.01
C ALA A 482 29.55 -24.98 10.48
N GLU A 483 28.53 -24.47 11.15
CA GLU A 483 28.55 -24.14 12.58
C GLU A 483 28.87 -25.36 13.43
N SER A 484 28.23 -26.51 13.18
CA SER A 484 28.55 -27.76 13.86
C SER A 484 30.00 -28.21 13.65
N LYS A 485 30.56 -28.03 12.45
CA LYS A 485 31.98 -28.31 12.18
C LYS A 485 32.92 -27.34 12.90
N CYS A 486 32.58 -26.05 12.91
CA CYS A 486 33.36 -25.03 13.62
C CYS A 486 33.37 -25.29 15.14
N ALA A 487 32.23 -25.68 15.72
CA ALA A 487 32.15 -26.07 17.13
C ALA A 487 33.08 -27.27 17.45
N LEU A 488 33.03 -28.33 16.63
CA LEU A 488 33.92 -29.49 16.80
C LEU A 488 35.40 -29.10 16.65
N LEU A 489 35.74 -28.26 15.66
CA LEU A 489 37.10 -27.77 15.50
C LEU A 489 37.55 -26.93 16.71
N ALA A 490 36.69 -26.07 17.24
CA ALA A 490 36.97 -25.29 18.44
C ALA A 490 37.26 -26.20 19.65
N ASP A 491 36.45 -27.24 19.86
CA ASP A 491 36.67 -28.23 20.92
C ASP A 491 38.03 -28.93 20.76
N THR A 492 38.35 -29.40 19.54
CA THR A 492 39.66 -30.06 19.29
C THR A 492 40.84 -29.10 19.45
N ASN A 493 40.68 -27.83 19.10
CA ASN A 493 41.73 -26.82 19.27
C ASN A 493 41.96 -26.52 20.76
N LEU A 494 40.88 -26.47 21.55
CA LEU A 494 40.96 -26.35 23.00
C LEU A 494 41.71 -27.54 23.61
N GLU A 495 41.36 -28.78 23.23
CA GLU A 495 42.08 -29.98 23.68
C GLU A 495 43.58 -29.92 23.34
N LEU A 496 43.93 -29.54 22.10
CA LEU A 496 45.33 -29.39 21.70
C LEU A 496 46.05 -28.28 22.47
N SER A 497 45.38 -27.17 22.76
CA SER A 497 45.96 -26.08 23.55
C SER A 497 46.26 -26.52 24.99
N GLU A 498 45.39 -27.33 25.59
CA GLU A 498 45.61 -27.93 26.91
C GLU A 498 46.80 -28.89 26.88
N GLU A 499 46.91 -29.75 25.85
CA GLU A 499 48.06 -30.64 25.69
C GLU A 499 49.38 -29.87 25.53
N LEU A 500 49.39 -28.79 24.74
CA LEU A 500 50.55 -27.91 24.58
C LEU A 500 50.95 -27.25 25.90
N SER A 501 49.98 -26.76 26.66
CA SER A 501 50.23 -26.16 27.98
C SER A 501 50.86 -27.17 28.95
N PHE A 502 50.36 -28.41 28.95
CA PHE A 502 50.89 -29.50 29.77
C PHE A 502 52.32 -29.85 29.36
N LEU A 503 52.60 -29.95 28.06
CA LEU A 503 53.94 -30.23 27.55
C LEU A 503 54.91 -29.09 27.87
N ARG A 504 54.48 -27.84 27.76
CA ARG A 504 55.29 -26.66 28.13
C ARG A 504 55.65 -26.67 29.61
N ALA A 505 54.69 -26.89 30.50
CA ALA A 505 54.94 -27.02 31.94
C ALA A 505 55.92 -28.16 32.27
N ARG A 506 55.84 -29.28 31.53
CA ARG A 506 56.81 -30.38 31.69
C ARG A 506 58.22 -30.00 31.24
N VAL A 507 58.34 -29.27 30.14
CA VAL A 507 59.64 -28.77 29.64
C VAL A 507 60.26 -27.80 30.65
N GLU A 508 59.49 -26.85 31.17
CA GLU A 508 59.93 -25.91 32.22
C GLU A 508 60.42 -26.64 33.48
N GLY A 509 59.73 -27.71 33.89
CA GLY A 509 60.15 -28.55 35.00
C GLY A 509 61.49 -29.28 34.74
N LEU A 510 61.68 -29.80 33.52
CA LEU A 510 62.95 -30.44 33.12
C LEU A 510 64.08 -29.43 33.03
N GLU A 511 63.82 -28.23 32.52
CA GLU A 511 64.79 -27.14 32.45
C GLU A 511 65.24 -26.71 33.85
N SER A 512 64.31 -26.53 34.77
CA SER A 512 64.61 -26.21 36.18
C SER A 512 65.49 -27.29 36.83
N SER A 513 65.15 -28.57 36.62
CA SER A 513 65.94 -29.69 37.13
C SER A 513 67.35 -29.75 36.52
N LEU A 514 67.48 -29.45 35.23
CA LEU A 514 68.77 -29.37 34.54
C LEU A 514 69.63 -28.22 35.08
N GLN A 515 69.04 -27.04 35.32
CA GLN A 515 69.72 -25.90 35.91
C GLN A 515 70.22 -26.21 37.32
N GLU A 516 69.39 -26.86 38.16
CA GLU A 516 69.77 -27.30 39.50
C GLU A 516 70.92 -28.31 39.46
N ALA A 517 70.83 -29.34 38.59
CA ALA A 517 71.90 -30.33 38.42
C ALA A 517 73.22 -29.69 37.97
N ASN A 518 73.14 -28.70 37.06
CA ASN A 518 74.30 -27.93 36.63
C ASN A 518 74.90 -27.09 37.77
N HIS A 519 74.06 -26.44 38.59
CA HIS A 519 74.52 -25.70 39.76
C HIS A 519 75.26 -26.62 40.76
N VAL A 520 74.70 -27.80 41.05
CA VAL A 520 75.34 -28.82 41.90
C VAL A 520 76.67 -29.32 41.32
N LYS A 521 76.73 -29.56 40.01
CA LYS A 521 77.97 -29.94 39.33
C LYS A 521 79.04 -28.85 39.45
N VAL A 522 78.68 -27.58 39.24
CA VAL A 522 79.60 -26.45 39.37
C VAL A 522 80.10 -26.28 40.81
N SER A 523 79.23 -26.41 41.82
CA SER A 523 79.65 -26.35 43.22
C SER A 523 80.59 -27.51 43.58
N THR A 524 80.31 -28.72 43.07
CA THR A 524 81.17 -29.89 43.25
C THR A 524 82.54 -29.71 42.61
N ILE A 525 82.60 -29.17 41.38
CA ILE A 525 83.87 -28.83 40.71
C ILE A 525 84.68 -27.82 41.54
N LYS A 526 84.02 -26.81 42.11
CA LYS A 526 84.68 -25.82 43.00
C LYS A 526 85.26 -26.48 44.25
N ASP A 527 84.51 -27.36 44.92
CA ASP A 527 84.98 -28.10 46.09
C ASP A 527 86.18 -29.01 45.76
N ILE A 528 86.10 -29.79 44.67
CA ILE A 528 87.22 -30.61 44.19
C ILE A 528 88.44 -29.73 43.90
N GLY A 529 88.25 -28.57 43.28
CA GLY A 529 89.32 -27.60 43.03
C GLY A 529 90.00 -27.12 44.31
N LEU A 530 89.22 -26.82 45.36
CA LEU A 530 89.76 -26.45 46.68
C LEU A 530 90.54 -27.60 47.32
N ARG A 531 89.96 -28.81 47.35
CA ARG A 531 90.64 -30.02 47.89
C ARG A 531 91.93 -30.32 47.14
N THR A 532 91.91 -30.22 45.81
CA THR A 532 93.09 -30.44 44.95
C THR A 532 94.21 -29.45 45.26
N LYS A 533 93.89 -28.17 45.49
CA LYS A 533 94.88 -27.17 45.94
C LYS A 533 95.52 -27.56 47.26
N VAL A 534 94.73 -27.93 48.26
CA VAL A 534 95.23 -28.38 49.58
C VAL A 534 96.13 -29.60 49.46
N ILE A 535 95.73 -30.61 48.68
CA ILE A 535 96.55 -31.80 48.42
C ILE A 535 97.87 -31.41 47.75
N THR A 536 97.81 -30.54 46.74
CA THR A 536 99.01 -30.07 46.01
C THR A 536 99.98 -29.36 46.97
N GLU A 537 99.49 -28.47 47.83
CA GLU A 537 100.30 -27.81 48.86
C GLU A 537 100.93 -28.78 49.88
N LEU A 538 100.21 -29.83 50.27
CA LEU A 538 100.75 -30.87 51.15
C LEU A 538 101.83 -31.70 50.44
N VAL A 539 101.61 -32.07 49.17
CA VAL A 539 102.58 -32.81 48.36
C VAL A 539 103.84 -31.99 48.13
N THR A 540 103.74 -30.68 47.85
CA THR A 540 104.93 -29.82 47.71
C THR A 540 105.69 -29.68 49.04
N LYS A 541 104.99 -29.52 50.17
CA LYS A 541 105.62 -29.54 51.51
C LYS A 541 106.34 -30.87 51.79
N LEU A 542 105.70 -32.00 51.50
CA LEU A 542 106.30 -33.33 51.64
C LEU A 542 107.52 -33.50 50.73
N ALA A 543 107.49 -33.01 49.49
CA ALA A 543 108.61 -33.06 48.57
C ALA A 543 109.81 -32.24 49.09
N MET A 544 109.57 -31.03 49.62
CA MET A 544 110.62 -30.21 50.23
C MET A 544 111.24 -30.88 51.46
N GLU A 545 110.43 -31.49 52.34
CA GLU A 545 110.93 -32.23 53.49
C GLU A 545 111.72 -33.48 53.09
N ARG A 546 111.26 -34.22 52.08
CA ARG A 546 111.99 -35.35 51.52
C ARG A 546 113.36 -34.93 50.99
N GLU A 547 113.43 -33.81 50.27
CA GLU A 547 114.69 -33.25 49.75
C GLU A 547 115.62 -32.81 50.89
N ARG A 548 115.09 -32.10 51.90
CA ARG A 548 115.81 -31.72 53.12
C ARG A 548 116.41 -32.94 53.83
N LEU A 549 115.62 -34.00 54.02
CA LEU A 549 116.07 -35.25 54.63
C LEU A 549 117.14 -35.95 53.77
N HIS A 550 116.97 -36.02 52.45
CA HIS A 550 117.98 -36.57 51.55
C HIS A 550 119.33 -35.82 51.63
N LEU A 551 119.30 -34.49 51.74
CA LEU A 551 120.51 -33.68 51.95
C LEU A 551 121.17 -34.00 53.29
N GLN A 552 120.39 -34.12 54.38
CA GLN A 552 120.90 -34.52 55.69
C GLN A 552 121.53 -35.92 55.68
N ILE A 553 120.86 -36.90 55.08
CA ILE A 553 121.38 -38.28 54.90
C ILE A 553 122.68 -38.24 54.10
N SER A 554 122.75 -37.46 53.02
CA SER A 554 123.95 -37.33 52.19
C SER A 554 125.13 -36.74 52.98
N MET A 555 124.90 -35.72 53.81
CA MET A 555 125.91 -35.15 54.71
C MET A 555 126.40 -36.16 55.75
N LEU A 556 125.48 -36.86 56.42
CA LEU A 556 125.82 -37.91 57.39
C LEU A 556 126.60 -39.06 56.73
N THR A 557 126.20 -39.46 55.52
CA THR A 557 126.89 -40.49 54.74
C THR A 557 128.34 -40.08 54.42
N LYS A 558 128.57 -38.82 54.01
CA LYS A 558 129.92 -38.27 53.82
C LYS A 558 130.73 -38.28 55.13
N LYS A 559 130.14 -37.83 56.25
CA LYS A 559 130.79 -37.87 57.57
C LYS A 559 131.15 -39.30 57.99
N ASN A 560 130.23 -40.24 57.84
CA ASN A 560 130.48 -41.66 58.12
C ASN A 560 131.62 -42.20 57.26
N ARG A 561 131.67 -41.89 55.95
CA ARG A 561 132.78 -42.28 55.07
C ARG A 561 134.14 -41.75 55.56
N ILE A 562 134.19 -40.50 56.03
CA ILE A 562 135.41 -39.90 56.62
C ILE A 562 135.79 -40.61 57.92
N LEU A 563 134.83 -40.89 58.80
CA LEU A 563 135.07 -41.63 60.05
C LEU A 563 135.58 -43.05 59.78
N THR A 564 134.97 -43.78 58.85
CA THR A 564 135.46 -45.11 58.43
C THR A 564 136.88 -45.05 57.89
N HIS A 565 137.22 -44.02 57.11
CA HIS A 565 138.59 -43.81 56.63
C HIS A 565 139.57 -43.50 57.78
N ARG A 566 139.16 -42.70 58.78
CA ARG A 566 139.96 -42.43 59.98
C ARG A 566 140.15 -43.68 60.86
N CYS A 567 139.13 -44.51 61.04
CA CYS A 567 139.25 -45.77 61.77
C CYS A 567 140.16 -46.79 61.06
N LYS A 568 140.36 -46.66 59.74
CA LYS A 568 141.32 -47.48 58.98
C LYS A 568 142.75 -46.94 59.00
N GLY A 569 142.99 -45.74 59.56
CA GLY A 569 144.25 -45.00 59.49
C GLY A 569 145.17 -45.05 60.72
N THR A 570 144.81 -45.77 61.79
CA THR A 570 145.65 -45.90 62.99
C THR A 570 145.65 -47.33 63.54
N SER A 571 146.85 -47.94 63.50
CA SER A 571 147.32 -49.16 64.21
C SER A 571 147.07 -50.56 63.62
N VAL A 572 148.16 -51.13 63.07
CA VAL A 572 148.82 -52.42 63.38
C VAL A 572 148.01 -53.55 64.06
N LYS A 573 148.09 -54.74 63.42
CA LYS A 573 148.03 -56.14 63.91
C LYS A 573 147.51 -56.38 65.34
N ASP A 574 146.40 -57.10 65.49
CA ASP A 574 146.41 -58.55 65.77
C ASP A 574 144.99 -59.13 65.64
N GLY A 575 144.90 -60.46 65.50
CA GLY A 575 143.68 -61.17 65.13
C GLY A 575 142.55 -61.18 66.18
N THR A 576 141.38 -61.66 65.78
CA THR A 576 140.64 -62.77 66.41
C THR A 576 139.30 -62.98 65.69
N LYS A 577 139.01 -64.25 65.39
CA LYS A 577 137.73 -64.75 64.85
C LYS A 577 136.60 -64.61 65.88
N LEU A 578 135.36 -64.81 65.41
CA LEU A 578 134.13 -65.19 66.15
C LEU A 578 133.24 -64.00 66.58
N TYR A 579 131.90 -64.02 66.52
CA TYR A 579 130.89 -65.06 66.24
C TYR A 579 129.57 -64.36 65.84
N LYS A 580 128.85 -64.98 64.90
CA LYS A 580 127.40 -65.31 64.89
C LYS A 580 126.34 -64.32 65.42
N ASN A 581 125.32 -64.17 64.55
CA ASN A 581 123.87 -64.10 64.82
C ASN A 581 123.38 -62.74 65.38
N ALA A 582 122.18 -62.25 65.09
CA ALA A 582 120.95 -62.94 64.74
C ALA A 582 119.91 -61.95 64.15
N THR A 583 119.03 -62.50 63.31
CA THR A 583 117.55 -62.31 63.27
C THR A 583 116.89 -60.94 63.06
N GLY A 584 115.85 -60.99 62.19
CA GLY A 584 114.76 -60.01 62.06
C GLY A 584 114.55 -59.66 60.58
N LYS A 585 114.06 -60.55 59.70
CA LYS A 585 112.65 -60.97 59.51
C LYS A 585 111.65 -59.82 59.35
N ASP A 586 111.04 -59.82 58.17
CA ASP A 586 109.68 -59.41 57.80
C ASP A 586 109.41 -57.89 57.84
N ALA A 587 108.73 -57.26 56.88
CA ALA A 587 107.68 -57.76 56.02
C ALA A 587 107.58 -56.92 54.72
N GLU A 588 107.25 -57.58 53.63
CA GLU A 588 106.55 -56.99 52.49
C GLU A 588 105.30 -56.23 52.98
N LEU A 589 105.19 -54.95 52.64
CA LEU A 589 103.93 -54.22 52.78
C LEU A 589 103.17 -54.32 51.46
N GLN A 590 102.31 -55.33 51.41
CA GLN A 590 101.13 -55.36 50.56
C GLN A 590 100.24 -54.16 50.93
N PHE A 591 99.91 -53.29 49.97
CA PHE A 591 98.86 -52.30 50.14
C PHE A 591 97.51 -52.95 49.85
N THR A 592 96.74 -53.14 50.91
CA THR A 592 95.34 -53.58 50.88
C THR A 592 94.46 -52.49 50.29
N THR A 593 93.72 -52.83 49.23
CA THR A 593 92.50 -52.14 48.79
C THR A 593 91.42 -52.32 49.85
N SER A 594 91.27 -51.34 50.73
CA SER A 594 90.09 -51.18 51.57
C SER A 594 89.03 -50.40 50.77
N ALA A 595 88.03 -51.13 50.27
CA ALA A 595 86.79 -50.57 49.78
C ALA A 595 86.00 -50.07 51.00
N GLU A 596 85.89 -48.75 51.13
CA GLU A 596 84.99 -48.11 52.09
C GLU A 596 83.65 -47.88 51.40
N GLU A 597 82.69 -48.70 51.78
CA GLU A 597 81.29 -48.69 51.35
C GLU A 597 80.61 -47.42 51.91
N ILE A 598 80.47 -46.39 51.07
CA ILE A 598 79.56 -45.28 51.35
C ILE A 598 78.15 -45.75 50.98
N VAL A 599 77.38 -46.11 52.00
CA VAL A 599 75.94 -46.32 51.93
C VAL A 599 75.30 -45.07 51.31
N SER A 600 74.80 -45.22 50.09
CA SER A 600 73.94 -44.23 49.44
C SER A 600 72.49 -44.61 49.71
N ASP A 601 71.79 -43.80 50.51
CA ASP A 601 70.35 -43.88 50.71
C ASP A 601 69.63 -43.70 49.36
N SER A 602 69.32 -44.81 48.71
CA SER A 602 68.55 -44.90 47.47
C SER A 602 67.14 -45.41 47.76
N SER A 603 66.38 -44.65 48.57
CA SER A 603 64.99 -44.97 48.92
C SER A 603 63.95 -44.15 48.11
N SER A 604 64.33 -43.05 47.45
CA SER A 604 63.35 -42.16 46.79
C SER A 604 63.01 -42.55 45.34
N ALA A 605 63.95 -43.13 44.59
CA ALA A 605 63.76 -43.40 43.15
C ALA A 605 62.83 -44.60 42.85
N GLN A 606 62.67 -45.55 43.78
CA GLN A 606 61.84 -46.74 43.59
C GLN A 606 60.34 -46.48 43.83
N ASN A 607 60.00 -45.44 44.60
CA ASN A 607 58.61 -45.10 44.93
C ASN A 607 57.94 -44.26 43.83
N VAL A 608 58.71 -43.40 43.15
CA VAL A 608 58.23 -42.60 42.00
C VAL A 608 58.00 -43.48 40.76
N ARG A 609 58.86 -44.47 40.52
CA ARG A 609 58.72 -45.39 39.37
C ARG A 609 57.50 -46.32 39.49
N ARG A 610 57.15 -46.75 40.72
CA ARG A 610 55.94 -47.54 40.99
C ARG A 610 54.64 -46.73 40.89
N LYS A 611 54.65 -45.44 41.28
CA LYS A 611 53.49 -44.54 41.13
C LYS A 611 53.23 -44.14 39.67
N LEU A 612 54.27 -43.99 38.85
CA LEU A 612 54.12 -43.69 37.41
C LEU A 612 53.60 -44.89 36.60
N GLN A 613 53.97 -46.12 36.96
CA GLN A 613 53.44 -47.33 36.29
C GLN A 613 51.97 -47.61 36.64
N THR A 614 51.51 -47.32 37.85
CA THR A 614 50.09 -47.48 38.24
C THR A 614 49.18 -46.39 37.63
N LEU A 615 49.66 -45.15 37.51
CA LEU A 615 48.93 -44.07 36.82
C LEU A 615 48.86 -44.27 35.29
N SER A 616 49.91 -44.80 34.68
CA SER A 616 49.94 -45.16 33.26
C SER A 616 48.93 -46.26 32.93
N MET A 617 48.88 -47.34 33.73
CA MET A 617 47.91 -48.43 33.54
C MET A 617 46.46 -47.98 33.78
N ALA A 618 46.21 -47.08 34.73
CA ALA A 618 44.87 -46.54 34.99
C ALA A 618 44.36 -45.61 33.86
N ARG A 619 45.27 -44.94 33.15
CA ARG A 619 44.94 -44.08 31.99
C ARG A 619 44.69 -44.89 30.71
N TRP A 620 45.40 -46.00 30.53
CA TRP A 620 45.17 -46.93 29.42
C TRP A 620 43.85 -47.69 29.54
N LYS A 621 43.46 -48.14 30.73
CA LYS A 621 42.17 -48.82 30.96
C LYS A 621 40.93 -47.94 30.74
N ARG A 622 41.10 -46.61 30.67
CA ARG A 622 40.01 -45.66 30.42
C ARG A 622 39.81 -45.34 28.93
N ARG A 623 40.76 -45.72 28.05
CA ARG A 623 40.67 -45.55 26.59
C ARG A 623 40.06 -46.73 25.85
N GLU A 624 39.81 -47.86 26.51
CA GLU A 624 39.37 -49.12 25.87
C GLU A 624 37.89 -49.48 26.09
N ALA A 625 37.03 -48.49 26.35
CA ALA A 625 35.58 -48.68 26.34
C ALA A 625 34.96 -47.99 25.11
N PRO A 626 34.74 -48.69 23.98
CA PRO A 626 34.03 -48.11 22.86
C PRO A 626 32.51 -48.22 23.05
N GLU A 627 31.85 -47.11 22.73
CA GLU A 627 30.41 -46.97 22.53
C GLU A 627 29.80 -48.14 21.74
N ARG A 628 28.79 -48.77 22.36
CA ARG A 628 27.74 -49.49 21.63
C ARG A 628 26.38 -49.03 22.12
N ARG A 629 25.88 -47.89 21.64
CA ARG A 629 24.45 -47.57 21.44
C ARG A 629 24.32 -46.60 20.26
N ARG A 630 24.25 -47.13 19.02
CA ARG A 630 23.03 -47.15 18.19
C ARG A 630 22.23 -45.84 18.18
N MET A 631 22.42 -45.04 17.14
CA MET A 631 21.39 -44.21 16.51
C MET A 631 20.90 -44.95 15.27
N ILE A 632 19.60 -45.28 15.25
CA ILE A 632 18.85 -45.70 14.06
C ILE A 632 17.91 -44.52 13.74
N PRO A 633 17.89 -43.96 12.53
CA PRO A 633 16.89 -42.97 12.16
C PRO A 633 15.60 -43.68 11.68
N PRO A 634 14.40 -43.17 11.99
CA PRO A 634 13.18 -43.68 11.37
C PRO A 634 13.01 -43.02 10.00
N THR A 635 13.03 -43.84 8.95
CA THR A 635 12.49 -43.53 7.62
C THR A 635 11.00 -43.21 7.73
N ARG A 636 10.63 -41.97 7.37
CA ARG A 636 9.22 -41.56 7.21
C ARG A 636 8.81 -41.88 5.77
N ALA A 637 7.93 -42.88 5.63
CA ALA A 637 7.27 -43.19 4.38
C ALA A 637 6.27 -42.08 4.02
N ARG A 638 6.34 -41.61 2.78
CA ARG A 638 5.37 -40.74 2.12
C ARG A 638 4.31 -41.65 1.48
N CYS A 639 3.05 -41.50 1.87
CA CYS A 639 1.90 -41.96 1.10
C CYS A 639 1.04 -40.72 0.82
N GLY A 640 0.73 -40.49 -0.47
CA GLY A 640 -0.27 -39.51 -0.93
C GLY A 640 -1.70 -39.99 -0.60
N PRO A 641 -2.72 -39.16 -0.87
CA PRO A 641 -3.04 -38.66 -2.22
C PRO A 641 -2.42 -37.32 -2.58
#